data_AF-A0A8J3KLN6-F1
#
_entry.id   AF-A0A8J3KLN6-F1
#
_cell.length_a   1.000
_cell.length_b   1.000
_cell.length_c   1.000
_cell.angle_alpha   90.00
_cell.angle_beta   90.00
_cell.angle_gamma   90.00
#
_symmetry.space_group_name_H-M   'P 1'
#
loop_
_entity.id
_entity.type
_entity.pdbx_description
1 polymer ?
#
loop_
_entity_poly.entity_id
_entity_poly.type
_entity_poly.pdbx_seq_one_letter_code
_entity_poly.pdbx_strand_id
1 'polypeptide(L)'
;MPKVSSGRRRETAAVNALRALLESQDHIVQDIDQRNDFGEDLYVQFTEGREVTGDVIKVQVKGGTSWRRVGGYGVPVKGHAAIWADGNIPVICVVHDPKTERLYWANATEQLLAARRELVLLKSIFVSEQDVLDMHSLDDFVAETRMYVNRYRGNQAMRTQLSEMSGAEFDPSDVVLHFINEHGEDIVFWQCRGEGFATLLHSDLGWVPEYVGPEMLRFERFESQPGLGDVPVLGETILNHAEALWVAACFAATSWARQPAPDRQHADIRADVADNYVQRQILRRLSAEPDLLVRSAAALRVVSHLEPDMADELSELEGDADVVEEALEASRETWSDMSFEAKRLVILYLVDRIVIGAPTDPIDRQIRITWRVPRQPSA
;
A
#
# COMPACT_ATOMS: atom_id res chain seq x y z
N MET A 1 -53.73 2.79 -8.13
CA MET A 1 -53.03 2.42 -6.88
C MET A 1 -51.58 2.10 -7.19
N PRO A 2 -50.60 2.64 -6.45
CA PRO A 2 -49.20 2.24 -6.61
C PRO A 2 -49.04 0.75 -6.27
N LYS A 3 -48.30 0.02 -7.11
CA LYS A 3 -48.06 -1.42 -6.94
C LYS A 3 -46.66 -1.61 -6.33
N VAL A 4 -46.57 -2.37 -5.24
CA VAL A 4 -45.28 -2.82 -4.70
C VAL A 4 -44.64 -3.74 -5.74
N SER A 5 -43.38 -3.47 -6.11
CA SER A 5 -42.68 -4.29 -7.10
C SER A 5 -42.46 -5.72 -6.56
N SER A 6 -42.61 -6.71 -7.43
CA SER A 6 -42.37 -8.11 -7.07
C SER A 6 -40.93 -8.39 -6.66
N GLY A 7 -39.97 -7.58 -7.12
CA GLY A 7 -38.57 -7.59 -6.68
C GLY A 7 -38.42 -7.17 -5.22
N ARG A 8 -39.02 -6.03 -4.83
CA ARG A 8 -38.97 -5.54 -3.44
C ARG A 8 -39.54 -6.55 -2.46
N ARG A 9 -40.64 -7.22 -2.81
CA ARG A 9 -41.24 -8.27 -1.97
C ARG A 9 -40.27 -9.42 -1.70
N ARG A 10 -39.51 -9.87 -2.70
CA ARG A 10 -38.55 -10.98 -2.55
C ARG A 10 -37.35 -10.59 -1.73
N GLU A 11 -36.85 -9.37 -1.92
CA GLU A 11 -35.74 -8.81 -1.15
C GLU A 11 -36.12 -8.66 0.32
N THR A 12 -37.30 -8.10 0.63
CA THR A 12 -37.81 -8.06 2.01
C THR A 12 -37.98 -9.45 2.61
N ALA A 13 -38.48 -10.42 1.85
CA ALA A 13 -38.60 -11.80 2.34
C ALA A 13 -37.24 -12.42 2.65
N ALA A 14 -36.22 -12.15 1.83
CA ALA A 14 -34.85 -12.61 2.05
C ALA A 14 -34.23 -12.01 3.31
N VAL A 15 -34.37 -10.69 3.48
CA VAL A 15 -33.91 -9.96 4.68
C VAL A 15 -34.58 -10.51 5.94
N ASN A 16 -35.90 -10.72 5.90
CA ASN A 16 -36.65 -11.25 7.03
C ASN A 16 -36.24 -12.69 7.37
N ALA A 17 -35.98 -13.54 6.36
CA ALA A 17 -35.52 -14.91 6.58
C ALA A 17 -34.15 -14.94 7.26
N LEU A 18 -33.20 -14.14 6.78
CA LEU A 18 -31.88 -14.03 7.39
C LEU A 18 -31.96 -13.47 8.81
N ARG A 19 -32.74 -12.41 9.01
CA ARG A 19 -32.95 -11.82 10.34
C ARG A 19 -33.50 -12.86 11.32
N ALA A 20 -34.58 -13.54 10.94
CA ALA A 20 -35.21 -14.52 11.80
C ALA A 20 -34.24 -15.64 12.19
N LEU A 21 -33.39 -16.08 11.26
CA LEU A 21 -32.35 -17.07 11.55
C LEU A 21 -31.34 -16.54 12.58
N LEU A 22 -30.75 -15.36 12.35
CA LEU A 22 -29.75 -14.77 13.24
C LEU A 22 -30.30 -14.43 14.63
N GLU A 23 -31.47 -13.81 14.70
CA GLU A 23 -32.12 -13.45 15.97
C GLU A 23 -32.56 -14.68 16.76
N SER A 24 -32.81 -15.82 16.10
CA SER A 24 -33.15 -17.08 16.80
C SER A 24 -31.99 -17.65 17.62
N GLN A 25 -30.75 -17.21 17.37
CA GLN A 25 -29.55 -17.53 18.15
C GLN A 25 -28.98 -16.28 18.86
N ASP A 26 -29.88 -15.36 19.26
CA ASP A 26 -29.56 -14.20 20.08
C ASP A 26 -28.59 -13.18 19.42
N HIS A 27 -28.34 -13.25 18.10
CA HIS A 27 -27.55 -12.23 17.38
C HIS A 27 -28.38 -10.98 17.10
N ILE A 28 -27.71 -9.82 17.04
CA ILE A 28 -28.38 -8.52 16.87
C ILE A 28 -28.31 -8.11 15.40
N VAL A 29 -29.47 -7.82 14.81
CA VAL A 29 -29.59 -7.40 13.41
C VAL A 29 -30.22 -6.01 13.31
N GLN A 30 -29.56 -5.10 12.59
CA GLN A 30 -30.04 -3.73 12.35
C GLN A 30 -30.16 -3.47 10.85
N ASP A 31 -31.26 -2.88 10.42
CA ASP A 31 -31.43 -2.47 9.02
C ASP A 31 -30.59 -1.23 8.69
N ILE A 32 -30.08 -1.20 7.47
CA ILE A 32 -29.49 -0.01 6.87
C ILE A 32 -30.61 0.71 6.08
N ASP A 33 -30.82 1.99 6.36
CA ASP A 33 -31.84 2.78 5.66
C ASP A 33 -31.51 2.86 4.16
N GLN A 34 -32.48 2.49 3.31
CA GLN A 34 -32.40 2.53 1.84
C GLN A 34 -32.08 3.93 1.29
N ARG A 35 -32.24 5.00 2.08
CA ARG A 35 -31.82 6.35 1.70
C ARG A 35 -30.30 6.54 1.67
N ASN A 36 -29.55 5.68 2.37
CA ASN A 36 -28.09 5.65 2.43
C ASN A 36 -27.52 4.36 1.80
N ASP A 37 -28.21 3.80 0.80
CA ASP A 37 -27.84 2.54 0.17
C ASP A 37 -26.57 2.66 -0.68
N PHE A 38 -25.46 2.15 -0.13
CA PHE A 38 -24.19 1.92 -0.84
C PHE A 38 -23.96 0.44 -1.13
N GLY A 39 -25.04 -0.36 -1.19
CA GLY A 39 -25.01 -1.77 -1.53
C GLY A 39 -24.98 -2.70 -0.33
N GLU A 40 -25.36 -2.29 0.89
CA GLU A 40 -25.46 -3.13 2.08
C GLU A 40 -26.84 -2.96 2.74
N ASP A 41 -27.43 -4.07 3.20
CA ASP A 41 -28.81 -4.09 3.72
C ASP A 41 -28.87 -4.15 5.25
N LEU A 42 -27.89 -4.79 5.89
CA LEU A 42 -27.90 -5.06 7.33
C LEU A 42 -26.55 -4.78 7.99
N TYR A 43 -26.58 -4.37 9.26
CA TYR A 43 -25.52 -4.62 10.23
C TYR A 43 -25.90 -5.82 11.08
N VAL A 44 -24.94 -6.72 11.29
CA VAL A 44 -25.09 -7.86 12.22
C VAL A 44 -23.99 -7.79 13.25
N GLN A 45 -24.38 -7.85 14.51
CA GLN A 45 -23.48 -7.91 15.65
C GLN A 45 -23.63 -9.27 16.34
N PHE A 46 -22.51 -9.99 16.43
CA PHE A 46 -22.50 -11.34 16.97
C PHE A 46 -22.50 -11.34 18.50
N THR A 47 -23.12 -12.38 19.03
CA THR A 47 -23.24 -12.62 20.47
C THR A 47 -22.69 -14.00 20.81
N GLU A 48 -22.22 -14.17 22.03
CA GLU A 48 -21.74 -15.43 22.58
C GLU A 48 -22.26 -15.53 24.02
N GLY A 49 -23.00 -16.59 24.34
CA GLY A 49 -23.63 -16.71 25.66
C GLY A 49 -24.60 -15.56 26.02
N ARG A 50 -25.23 -14.93 25.01
CA ARG A 50 -26.08 -13.71 25.13
C ARG A 50 -25.34 -12.42 25.46
N GLU A 51 -24.01 -12.44 25.45
CA GLU A 51 -23.19 -11.24 25.56
C GLU A 51 -22.72 -10.81 24.17
N VAL A 52 -22.68 -9.50 23.96
CA VAL A 52 -22.20 -8.92 22.71
C VAL A 52 -20.69 -9.09 22.61
N THR A 53 -20.23 -9.70 21.52
CA THR A 53 -18.80 -9.98 21.30
C THR A 53 -18.01 -8.75 20.83
N GLY A 54 -18.71 -7.74 20.31
CA GLY A 54 -18.12 -6.60 19.62
C GLY A 54 -17.79 -6.89 18.15
N ASP A 55 -17.95 -8.12 17.67
CA ASP A 55 -17.75 -8.48 16.27
C ASP A 55 -18.95 -8.05 15.43
N VAL A 56 -18.68 -7.28 14.37
CA VAL A 56 -19.71 -6.68 13.51
C VAL A 56 -19.38 -6.96 12.05
N ILE A 57 -20.40 -7.28 11.28
CA ILE A 57 -20.35 -7.38 9.81
C ILE A 57 -21.44 -6.52 9.17
N LYS A 58 -21.22 -6.16 7.91
CA LYS A 58 -22.26 -5.71 7.01
C LYS A 58 -22.75 -6.88 6.18
N VAL A 59 -24.03 -6.91 5.84
CA VAL A 59 -24.60 -7.96 4.99
C VAL A 59 -25.36 -7.36 3.83
N GLN A 60 -25.06 -7.86 2.63
CA GLN A 60 -25.76 -7.55 1.39
C GLN A 60 -26.63 -8.75 1.03
N VAL A 61 -27.95 -8.54 0.97
CA VAL A 61 -28.96 -9.59 0.87
C VAL A 61 -29.61 -9.56 -0.50
N LYS A 62 -29.71 -10.72 -1.14
CA LYS A 62 -30.35 -10.87 -2.44
C LYS A 62 -31.40 -11.98 -2.42
N GLY A 63 -32.64 -11.60 -2.73
CA GLY A 63 -33.77 -12.52 -2.80
C GLY A 63 -34.18 -12.87 -4.23
N GLY A 64 -34.36 -14.15 -4.53
CA GLY A 64 -34.99 -14.63 -5.75
C GLY A 64 -34.13 -15.48 -6.67
N THR A 65 -34.78 -16.17 -7.60
CA THR A 65 -34.12 -17.14 -8.51
C THR A 65 -33.25 -16.50 -9.60
N SER A 66 -33.35 -15.18 -9.79
CA SER A 66 -32.56 -14.44 -10.80
C SER A 66 -31.05 -14.41 -10.52
N TRP A 67 -30.67 -14.69 -9.27
CA TRP A 67 -29.27 -14.72 -8.83
C TRP A 67 -28.58 -16.06 -9.10
N ARG A 68 -29.33 -17.09 -9.46
CA ARG A 68 -28.79 -18.44 -9.67
C ARG A 68 -27.84 -18.49 -10.86
N ARG A 69 -26.74 -19.21 -10.70
CA ARG A 69 -25.68 -19.47 -11.69
C ARG A 69 -25.35 -20.96 -11.69
N VAL A 70 -24.45 -21.38 -12.57
CA VAL A 70 -23.92 -22.74 -12.54
C VAL A 70 -23.12 -22.91 -11.24
N GLY A 71 -23.44 -23.93 -10.44
CA GLY A 71 -22.77 -24.25 -9.18
C GLY A 71 -23.10 -23.35 -7.98
N GLY A 72 -24.09 -22.44 -8.09
CA GLY A 72 -24.43 -21.55 -6.99
C GLY A 72 -25.18 -20.29 -7.41
N TYR A 73 -24.76 -19.15 -6.87
CA TYR A 73 -25.38 -17.84 -7.08
C TYR A 73 -24.32 -16.77 -7.35
N GLY A 74 -24.73 -15.68 -8.00
CA GLY A 74 -23.86 -14.53 -8.29
C GLY A 74 -24.49 -13.23 -7.83
N VAL A 75 -23.87 -12.59 -6.83
CA VAL A 75 -24.26 -11.26 -6.36
C VAL A 75 -23.44 -10.19 -7.09
N PRO A 76 -24.07 -9.30 -7.87
CA PRO A 76 -23.32 -8.35 -8.70
C PRO A 76 -22.61 -7.30 -7.84
N VAL A 77 -21.32 -7.08 -8.11
CA VAL A 77 -20.47 -6.12 -7.37
C VAL A 77 -20.75 -4.68 -7.81
N LYS A 78 -20.93 -4.45 -9.12
CA LYS A 78 -21.14 -3.10 -9.71
C LYS A 78 -20.07 -2.10 -9.22
N GLY A 79 -20.49 -0.91 -8.77
CA GLY A 79 -19.61 0.15 -8.25
C GLY A 79 -19.23 -0.01 -6.77
N HIS A 80 -19.59 -1.12 -6.12
CA HIS A 80 -19.39 -1.30 -4.68
C HIS A 80 -18.07 -1.97 -4.31
N ALA A 81 -17.25 -2.36 -5.30
CA ALA A 81 -16.03 -3.13 -5.10
C ALA A 81 -15.08 -2.51 -4.07
N ALA A 82 -14.83 -1.19 -4.17
CA ALA A 82 -13.96 -0.47 -3.24
C ALA A 82 -14.58 -0.41 -1.83
N ILE A 83 -15.86 -0.05 -1.72
CA ILE A 83 -16.55 0.06 -0.42
C ILE A 83 -16.56 -1.29 0.31
N TRP A 84 -16.80 -2.38 -0.41
CA TRP A 84 -16.85 -3.73 0.19
C TRP A 84 -15.47 -4.30 0.52
N ALA A 85 -14.43 -3.92 -0.21
CA ALA A 85 -13.07 -4.41 0.01
C ALA A 85 -12.30 -3.59 1.05
N ASP A 86 -12.50 -2.26 1.07
CA ASP A 86 -11.68 -1.30 1.81
C ASP A 86 -12.37 -0.74 3.06
N GLY A 87 -13.67 -1.03 3.26
CA GLY A 87 -14.41 -0.55 4.42
C GLY A 87 -13.95 -1.17 5.73
N ASN A 88 -14.07 -0.45 6.85
CA ASN A 88 -13.63 -0.92 8.18
C ASN A 88 -14.45 -2.10 8.76
N ILE A 89 -15.55 -2.48 8.09
CA ILE A 89 -16.42 -3.59 8.46
C ILE A 89 -16.56 -4.50 7.23
N PRO A 90 -16.23 -5.79 7.34
CA PRO A 90 -16.32 -6.69 6.20
C PRO A 90 -17.78 -6.93 5.78
N VAL A 91 -17.97 -7.20 4.50
CA VAL A 91 -19.26 -7.40 3.84
C VAL A 91 -19.44 -8.88 3.51
N ILE A 92 -20.54 -9.45 3.99
CA ILE A 92 -21.00 -10.80 3.64
C ILE A 92 -22.16 -10.69 2.65
N CYS A 93 -22.13 -11.51 1.60
CA CYS A 93 -23.26 -11.64 0.68
C CYS A 93 -24.13 -12.83 1.12
N VAL A 94 -25.44 -12.62 1.21
CA VAL A 94 -26.41 -13.69 1.48
C VAL A 94 -27.47 -13.73 0.38
N VAL A 95 -27.76 -14.92 -0.14
CA VAL A 95 -28.78 -15.16 -1.16
C VAL A 95 -29.89 -16.04 -0.60
N HIS A 96 -31.13 -15.59 -0.68
CA HIS A 96 -32.31 -16.41 -0.39
C HIS A 96 -32.91 -16.96 -1.69
N ASP A 97 -32.92 -18.28 -1.85
CA ASP A 97 -33.56 -18.96 -2.97
C ASP A 97 -34.99 -19.38 -2.60
N PRO A 98 -36.04 -18.74 -3.17
CA PRO A 98 -37.42 -19.05 -2.82
C PRO A 98 -37.91 -20.40 -3.37
N LYS A 99 -37.13 -21.10 -4.23
CA LYS A 99 -37.50 -22.45 -4.67
C LYS A 99 -37.13 -23.51 -3.64
N THR A 100 -36.00 -23.32 -2.97
CA THR A 100 -35.51 -24.24 -1.94
C THR A 100 -35.85 -23.74 -0.53
N GLU A 101 -36.27 -22.48 -0.40
CA GLU A 101 -36.48 -21.78 0.87
C GLU A 101 -35.22 -21.82 1.75
N ARG A 102 -34.05 -21.66 1.13
CA ARG A 102 -32.75 -21.71 1.80
C ARG A 102 -31.96 -20.42 1.59
N LEU A 103 -31.12 -20.13 2.57
CA LEU A 103 -30.11 -19.08 2.50
C LEU A 103 -28.76 -19.70 2.13
N TYR A 104 -27.97 -18.94 1.38
CA TYR A 104 -26.60 -19.28 1.01
C TYR A 104 -25.73 -18.05 1.23
N TRP A 105 -24.46 -18.22 1.58
CA TRP A 105 -23.63 -17.09 1.97
C TRP A 105 -22.22 -17.15 1.39
N ALA A 106 -21.55 -16.01 1.30
CA ALA A 106 -20.13 -15.92 0.98
C ALA A 106 -19.51 -14.63 1.53
N ASN A 107 -18.22 -14.68 1.86
CA ASN A 107 -17.46 -13.49 2.26
C ASN A 107 -17.06 -12.65 1.02
N ALA A 108 -17.78 -11.55 0.80
CA ALA A 108 -17.57 -10.69 -0.35
C ALA A 108 -16.25 -9.92 -0.26
N THR A 109 -15.93 -9.41 0.93
CA THR A 109 -14.66 -8.71 1.19
C THR A 109 -13.48 -9.62 0.88
N GLU A 110 -13.50 -10.87 1.35
CA GLU A 110 -12.42 -11.82 1.10
C GLU A 110 -12.25 -12.13 -0.39
N GLN A 111 -13.34 -12.41 -1.12
CA GLN A 111 -13.27 -12.67 -2.56
C GLN A 111 -12.74 -11.46 -3.34
N LEU A 112 -13.17 -10.24 -2.99
CA LEU A 112 -12.70 -9.01 -3.64
C LEU A 112 -11.22 -8.77 -3.39
N LEU A 113 -10.75 -8.97 -2.15
CA LEU A 113 -9.33 -8.85 -1.82
C LEU A 113 -8.50 -9.93 -2.52
N ALA A 114 -9.00 -11.17 -2.59
CA ALA A 114 -8.34 -12.24 -3.33
C ALA A 114 -8.21 -11.93 -4.83
N ALA A 115 -9.30 -11.53 -5.49
CA ALA A 115 -9.27 -11.16 -6.90
C ALA A 115 -8.41 -9.92 -7.16
N ARG A 116 -8.40 -8.96 -6.22
CA ARG A 116 -7.47 -7.83 -6.27
C ARG A 116 -6.03 -8.30 -6.23
N ARG A 117 -5.65 -9.29 -5.41
CA ARG A 117 -4.29 -9.88 -5.45
C ARG A 117 -3.95 -10.48 -6.83
N GLU A 118 -4.95 -11.07 -7.49
CA GLU A 118 -4.80 -11.73 -8.80
C GLU A 118 -4.96 -10.79 -10.01
N LEU A 119 -5.13 -9.47 -9.81
CA LEU A 119 -5.41 -8.49 -10.89
C LEU A 119 -6.71 -8.78 -11.66
N VAL A 120 -7.65 -9.50 -11.04
CA VAL A 120 -8.93 -9.84 -11.65
C VAL A 120 -10.02 -8.90 -11.17
N LEU A 121 -10.75 -8.30 -12.12
CA LEU A 121 -11.96 -7.54 -11.80
C LEU A 121 -13.14 -8.50 -11.58
N LEU A 122 -13.53 -8.70 -10.33
CA LEU A 122 -14.75 -9.45 -9.99
C LEU A 122 -16.00 -8.64 -10.34
N LYS A 123 -16.79 -9.15 -11.30
CA LYS A 123 -18.11 -8.58 -11.65
C LYS A 123 -19.23 -9.04 -10.71
N SER A 124 -19.04 -10.17 -10.06
CA SER A 124 -19.98 -10.75 -9.10
C SER A 124 -19.26 -11.56 -8.04
N ILE A 125 -19.73 -11.48 -6.80
CA ILE A 125 -19.38 -12.39 -5.72
C ILE A 125 -20.04 -13.73 -6.00
N PHE A 126 -19.25 -14.80 -6.00
CA PHE A 126 -19.76 -16.14 -6.18
C PHE A 126 -20.17 -16.71 -4.83
N VAL A 127 -21.39 -17.22 -4.74
CA VAL A 127 -21.93 -17.85 -3.54
C VAL A 127 -22.17 -19.32 -3.88
N SER A 128 -21.45 -20.24 -3.25
CA SER A 128 -21.56 -21.67 -3.54
C SER A 128 -22.94 -22.21 -3.18
N GLU A 129 -23.43 -23.20 -3.92
CA GLU A 129 -24.62 -23.97 -3.50
C GLU A 129 -24.34 -24.90 -2.30
N GLN A 130 -23.08 -25.05 -1.90
CA GLN A 130 -22.67 -25.83 -0.74
C GLN A 130 -22.65 -25.00 0.55
N ASP A 131 -22.52 -23.67 0.43
CA ASP A 131 -22.40 -22.75 1.57
C ASP A 131 -23.80 -22.36 2.07
N VAL A 132 -24.56 -23.37 2.53
CA VAL A 132 -25.92 -23.21 3.06
C VAL A 132 -25.85 -22.53 4.43
N LEU A 133 -26.70 -21.53 4.64
CA LEU A 133 -26.89 -20.87 5.93
C LEU A 133 -28.23 -21.28 6.53
N ASP A 134 -28.20 -22.18 7.52
CA ASP A 134 -29.37 -22.61 8.27
C ASP A 134 -29.03 -22.87 9.74
N MET A 135 -29.98 -23.37 10.54
CA MET A 135 -29.79 -23.60 11.98
C MET A 135 -28.61 -24.53 12.31
N HIS A 136 -28.24 -25.45 11.42
CA HIS A 136 -27.17 -26.43 11.66
C HIS A 136 -25.80 -25.89 11.26
N SER A 137 -25.74 -24.92 10.34
CA SER A 137 -24.49 -24.31 9.86
C SER A 137 -24.25 -22.91 10.43
N LEU A 138 -25.18 -22.37 11.23
CA LEU A 138 -25.09 -21.00 11.73
C LEU A 138 -23.88 -20.82 12.65
N ASP A 139 -23.61 -21.78 13.55
CA ASP A 139 -22.47 -21.70 14.46
C ASP A 139 -21.13 -21.68 13.69
N ASP A 140 -21.01 -22.52 12.65
CA ASP A 140 -19.83 -22.54 11.78
C ASP A 140 -19.67 -21.22 11.01
N PHE A 141 -20.77 -20.70 10.45
CA PHE A 141 -20.79 -19.39 9.79
C PHE A 141 -20.32 -18.27 10.74
N VAL A 142 -20.83 -18.25 11.97
CA VAL A 142 -20.47 -17.25 12.98
C VAL A 142 -18.99 -17.39 13.34
N ALA A 143 -18.51 -18.61 13.60
CA ALA A 143 -17.12 -18.88 13.93
C ALA A 143 -16.17 -18.43 12.79
N GLU A 144 -16.46 -18.84 11.55
CA GLU A 144 -15.67 -18.47 10.38
C GLU A 144 -15.64 -16.96 10.17
N THR A 145 -16.81 -16.32 10.26
CA THR A 145 -16.94 -14.87 10.06
C THR A 145 -16.23 -14.09 11.17
N ARG A 146 -16.36 -14.50 12.43
CA ARG A 146 -15.65 -13.86 13.56
C ARG A 146 -14.15 -14.03 13.45
N MET A 147 -13.66 -15.21 13.05
CA MET A 147 -12.24 -15.42 12.76
C MET A 147 -11.74 -14.47 11.67
N TYR A 148 -12.52 -14.27 10.60
CA TYR A 148 -12.19 -13.31 9.56
C TYR A 148 -12.20 -11.87 10.08
N VAL A 149 -13.22 -11.45 10.83
CA VAL A 149 -13.32 -10.10 11.43
C VAL A 149 -12.12 -9.80 12.32
N ASN A 150 -11.70 -10.75 13.16
CA ASN A 150 -10.54 -10.59 14.03
C ASN A 150 -9.25 -10.40 13.25
N ARG A 151 -9.02 -11.19 12.19
CA ARG A 151 -7.87 -11.02 11.29
C ARG A 151 -7.93 -9.68 10.56
N TYR A 152 -9.11 -9.32 10.07
CA TYR A 152 -9.34 -8.08 9.32
C TYR A 152 -9.06 -6.84 10.19
N ARG A 153 -9.60 -6.81 11.41
CA ARG A 153 -9.35 -5.75 12.40
C ARG A 153 -7.89 -5.72 12.84
N GLY A 154 -7.29 -6.87 13.13
CA GLY A 154 -5.88 -6.97 13.51
C GLY A 154 -4.97 -6.37 12.45
N ASN A 155 -5.21 -6.68 11.18
CA ASN A 155 -4.47 -6.10 10.07
C ASN A 155 -4.66 -4.57 9.96
N GLN A 156 -5.88 -4.06 10.10
CA GLN A 156 -6.14 -2.62 10.04
C GLN A 156 -5.54 -1.88 11.23
N ALA A 157 -5.70 -2.40 12.45
CA ALA A 157 -5.12 -1.84 13.67
C ALA A 157 -3.59 -1.81 13.60
N MET A 158 -2.97 -2.88 13.08
CA MET A 158 -1.53 -2.93 12.84
C MET A 158 -1.11 -1.80 11.89
N ARG A 159 -1.80 -1.61 10.76
CA ARG A 159 -1.46 -0.54 9.80
C ARG A 159 -1.59 0.85 10.40
N THR A 160 -2.65 1.10 11.17
CA THR A 160 -2.83 2.37 11.90
C THR A 160 -1.69 2.60 12.88
N GLN A 161 -1.35 1.61 13.70
CA GLN A 161 -0.26 1.71 14.66
C GLN A 161 1.09 1.97 13.95
N LEU A 162 1.39 1.22 12.88
CA LEU A 162 2.62 1.42 12.12
C LEU A 162 2.67 2.79 11.45
N SER A 163 1.52 3.30 10.99
CA SER A 163 1.40 4.64 10.42
C SER A 163 1.68 5.72 11.46
N GLU A 164 1.12 5.59 12.67
CA GLU A 164 1.40 6.50 13.79
C GLU A 164 2.87 6.47 14.23
N MET A 165 3.47 5.28 14.28
CA MET A 165 4.87 5.10 14.69
C MET A 165 5.87 5.65 13.67
N SER A 166 5.62 5.39 12.38
CA SER A 166 6.55 5.76 11.30
C SER A 166 6.26 7.13 10.66
N GLY A 167 5.07 7.69 10.88
CA GLY A 167 4.58 8.87 10.16
C GLY A 167 4.21 8.60 8.70
N ALA A 168 4.30 7.35 8.22
CA ALA A 168 3.97 6.99 6.85
C ALA A 168 2.45 6.78 6.68
N GLU A 169 1.91 7.23 5.55
CA GLU A 169 0.52 6.96 5.17
C GLU A 169 0.46 5.76 4.23
N PHE A 170 -0.21 4.68 4.66
CA PHE A 170 -0.37 3.45 3.87
C PHE A 170 -1.73 3.42 3.17
N ASP A 171 -1.75 3.23 1.86
CA ASP A 171 -3.00 3.06 1.11
C ASP A 171 -3.59 1.66 1.39
N PRO A 172 -4.93 1.50 1.51
CA PRO A 172 -5.56 0.19 1.73
C PRO A 172 -5.10 -0.93 0.78
N SER A 173 -4.72 -0.59 -0.46
CA SER A 173 -4.23 -1.51 -1.48
C SER A 173 -2.75 -1.90 -1.38
N ASP A 174 -1.98 -1.20 -0.54
CA ASP A 174 -0.57 -1.49 -0.31
C ASP A 174 -0.36 -2.80 0.46
N VAL A 175 0.79 -3.43 0.23
CA VAL A 175 1.24 -4.55 1.05
C VAL A 175 2.18 -4.01 2.12
N VAL A 176 1.74 -4.03 3.36
CA VAL A 176 2.52 -3.62 4.53
C VAL A 176 2.80 -4.86 5.37
N LEU A 177 4.07 -5.21 5.50
CA LEU A 177 4.56 -6.31 6.32
C LEU A 177 5.41 -5.73 7.45
N HIS A 178 5.31 -6.35 8.62
CA HIS A 178 5.97 -5.88 9.84
C HIS A 178 6.75 -7.02 10.49
N PHE A 179 7.90 -6.66 11.03
CA PHE A 179 8.79 -7.54 11.77
C PHE A 179 9.42 -6.77 12.93
N ILE A 180 9.60 -7.47 14.05
CA ILE A 180 10.34 -6.99 15.20
C ILE A 180 11.57 -7.89 15.31
N ASN A 181 12.75 -7.29 15.26
CA ASN A 181 14.00 -8.06 15.37
C ASN A 181 14.29 -8.49 16.81
N GLU A 182 15.43 -9.18 17.02
CA GLU A 182 15.83 -9.65 18.35
C GLU A 182 16.21 -8.53 19.34
N HIS A 183 16.41 -7.31 18.85
CA HIS A 183 16.69 -6.12 19.63
C HIS A 183 15.42 -5.33 19.99
N GLY A 184 14.25 -5.77 19.50
CA GLY A 184 12.97 -5.09 19.71
C GLY A 184 12.74 -3.93 18.75
N GLU A 185 13.51 -3.85 17.67
CA GLU A 185 13.43 -2.79 16.67
C GLU A 185 12.37 -3.19 15.63
N ASP A 186 11.44 -2.27 15.37
CA ASP A 186 10.40 -2.43 14.39
C ASP A 186 10.92 -2.13 12.98
N ILE A 187 10.54 -3.00 12.04
CA ILE A 187 10.87 -2.89 10.62
C ILE A 187 9.58 -3.09 9.81
N VAL A 188 9.33 -2.16 8.91
CA VAL A 188 8.18 -2.16 8.01
C VAL A 188 8.64 -2.28 6.57
N PHE A 189 8.16 -3.30 5.89
CA PHE A 189 8.30 -3.46 4.45
C PHE A 189 6.99 -3.02 3.81
N TRP A 190 7.06 -1.96 3.02
CA TRP A 190 5.92 -1.33 2.38
C TRP A 190 6.06 -1.40 0.86
N GLN A 191 5.22 -2.22 0.23
CA GLN A 191 5.15 -2.36 -1.23
C GLN A 191 3.87 -1.72 -1.74
N CYS A 192 4.01 -0.56 -2.38
CA CYS A 192 2.95 0.04 -3.17
C CYS A 192 2.70 -0.81 -4.42
N ARG A 193 1.44 -0.90 -4.84
CA ARG A 193 1.08 -1.69 -6.01
C ARG A 193 1.58 -1.06 -7.31
N GLY A 194 2.25 -1.85 -8.14
CA GLY A 194 2.76 -1.47 -9.45
C GLY A 194 4.06 -0.68 -9.45
N GLU A 195 4.63 -0.37 -8.28
CA GLU A 195 5.98 0.17 -8.16
C GLU A 195 7.02 -0.96 -8.29
N GLY A 196 8.14 -0.70 -8.98
CA GLY A 196 9.23 -1.67 -9.16
C GLY A 196 10.13 -1.86 -7.92
N PHE A 197 9.93 -1.04 -6.89
CA PHE A 197 10.67 -1.02 -5.63
C PHE A 197 9.69 -1.11 -4.44
N ALA A 198 10.23 -1.36 -3.25
CA ALA A 198 9.52 -1.25 -1.99
C ALA A 198 10.14 -0.11 -1.15
N THR A 199 9.42 0.34 -0.14
CA THR A 199 9.92 1.26 0.89
C THR A 199 10.17 0.45 2.16
N LEU A 200 11.38 0.51 2.70
CA LEU A 200 11.71 -0.03 4.01
C LEU A 200 11.72 1.12 5.02
N LEU A 201 11.04 0.94 6.15
CA LEU A 201 11.06 1.86 7.28
C LEU A 201 11.62 1.10 8.48
N HIS A 202 12.62 1.67 9.14
CA HIS A 202 13.31 1.04 10.26
C HIS A 202 13.31 2.00 11.45
N SER A 203 12.87 1.51 12.61
CA SER A 203 12.76 2.31 13.84
C SER A 203 14.10 2.94 14.25
N ASP A 204 15.18 2.15 14.26
CA ASP A 204 16.53 2.65 14.57
C ASP A 204 17.11 3.65 13.57
N LEU A 205 16.57 3.69 12.35
CA LEU A 205 16.95 4.68 11.34
C LEU A 205 15.99 5.89 11.34
N GLY A 206 15.25 6.09 12.43
CA GLY A 206 14.33 7.20 12.61
C GLY A 206 13.16 7.18 11.63
N TRP A 207 12.80 5.99 11.12
CA TRP A 207 11.72 5.80 10.15
C TRP A 207 11.91 6.50 8.81
N VAL A 208 13.15 6.88 8.46
CA VAL A 208 13.42 7.52 7.17
C VAL A 208 13.15 6.50 6.03
N PRO A 209 12.32 6.85 5.03
CA PRO A 209 12.03 5.98 3.89
C PRO A 209 13.29 5.54 3.12
N GLU A 210 13.49 4.23 3.04
CA GLU A 210 14.52 3.58 2.21
C GLU A 210 13.89 2.92 1.00
N TYR A 211 14.11 3.43 -0.22
CA TYR A 211 13.62 2.80 -1.44
C TYR A 211 14.55 1.65 -1.86
N VAL A 212 14.01 0.44 -1.86
CA VAL A 212 14.77 -0.79 -1.97
C VAL A 212 14.20 -1.72 -3.03
N GLY A 213 15.08 -2.28 -3.86
CA GLY A 213 14.75 -3.36 -4.80
C GLY A 213 15.40 -4.68 -4.38
N PRO A 214 14.90 -5.82 -4.90
CA PRO A 214 15.49 -7.14 -4.59
C PRO A 214 16.97 -7.25 -4.99
N GLU A 215 17.40 -6.52 -6.02
CA GLU A 215 18.81 -6.44 -6.47
C GLU A 215 19.74 -5.62 -5.56
N MET A 216 19.16 -4.91 -4.59
CA MET A 216 19.91 -4.10 -3.62
C MET A 216 20.34 -4.90 -2.40
N LEU A 217 19.75 -6.08 -2.17
CA LEU A 217 20.14 -6.97 -1.07
C LEU A 217 21.44 -7.71 -1.44
N ARG A 218 22.51 -7.44 -0.71
CA ARG A 218 23.86 -7.96 -0.97
C ARG A 218 24.52 -8.41 0.32
N PHE A 219 25.55 -9.22 0.20
CA PHE A 219 26.38 -9.63 1.32
C PHE A 219 27.76 -8.99 1.13
N GLU A 220 28.09 -8.02 1.96
CA GLU A 220 29.35 -7.29 1.90
C GLU A 220 30.36 -7.81 2.92
N ARG A 221 31.62 -7.87 2.51
CA ARG A 221 32.71 -8.31 3.37
C ARG A 221 33.51 -7.11 3.82
N PHE A 222 33.42 -6.76 5.10
CA PHE A 222 34.19 -5.67 5.68
C PHE A 222 35.61 -6.13 6.01
N GLU A 223 36.57 -5.80 5.14
CA GLU A 223 37.99 -6.17 5.32
C GLU A 223 38.60 -5.62 6.62
N SER A 224 38.03 -4.53 7.15
CA SER A 224 38.47 -3.85 8.37
C SER A 224 38.12 -4.58 9.67
N GLN A 225 37.30 -5.64 9.64
CA GLN A 225 36.99 -6.47 10.82
C GLN A 225 37.13 -7.97 10.51
N PRO A 226 38.35 -8.52 10.56
CA PRO A 226 38.57 -9.94 10.34
C PRO A 226 37.94 -10.76 11.47
N GLY A 227 36.76 -11.34 11.19
CA GLY A 227 36.01 -12.18 12.14
C GLY A 227 34.49 -12.07 12.02
N LEU A 228 33.97 -10.93 11.54
CA LEU A 228 32.59 -10.84 11.07
C LEU A 228 32.51 -11.56 9.71
N GLY A 229 31.55 -12.48 9.57
CA GLY A 229 31.21 -13.08 8.27
C GLY A 229 30.66 -12.03 7.30
N ASP A 230 30.18 -12.47 6.14
CA ASP A 230 29.56 -11.53 5.20
C ASP A 230 28.32 -10.87 5.85
N VAL A 231 28.29 -9.54 5.83
CA VAL A 231 27.25 -8.73 6.45
C VAL A 231 26.18 -8.41 5.41
N PRO A 232 24.91 -8.72 5.66
CA PRO A 232 23.87 -8.36 4.71
C PRO A 232 23.64 -6.85 4.72
N VAL A 233 23.59 -6.27 3.53
CA VAL A 233 23.35 -4.85 3.29
C VAL A 233 22.20 -4.73 2.29
N LEU A 234 21.28 -3.81 2.53
CA LEU A 234 20.21 -3.44 1.63
C LEU A 234 20.37 -1.95 1.28
N GLY A 235 20.90 -1.68 0.08
CA GLY A 235 21.25 -0.30 -0.28
C GLY A 235 22.40 0.23 0.57
N GLU A 236 22.13 1.18 1.46
CA GLU A 236 23.09 1.69 2.46
C GLU A 236 22.80 1.18 3.89
N THR A 237 21.69 0.46 4.07
CA THR A 237 21.26 -0.04 5.37
C THR A 237 21.95 -1.38 5.66
N ILE A 238 22.68 -1.43 6.77
CA ILE A 238 23.21 -2.67 7.33
C ILE A 238 22.06 -3.40 8.01
N LEU A 239 21.87 -4.67 7.66
CA LEU A 239 20.89 -5.54 8.27
C LEU A 239 21.58 -6.61 9.10
N ASN A 240 20.91 -7.13 10.12
CA ASN A 240 21.27 -8.43 10.68
C ASN A 240 20.74 -9.57 9.78
N HIS A 241 21.13 -10.80 10.10
CA HIS A 241 20.79 -11.95 9.26
C HIS A 241 19.27 -12.24 9.24
N ALA A 242 18.58 -12.05 10.36
CA ALA A 242 17.14 -12.30 10.45
C ALA A 242 16.35 -11.29 9.61
N GLU A 243 16.73 -10.02 9.66
CA GLU A 243 16.17 -8.94 8.86
C GLU A 243 16.37 -9.17 7.37
N ALA A 244 17.60 -9.54 6.97
CA ALA A 244 17.91 -9.82 5.58
C ALA A 244 17.07 -10.98 5.02
N LEU A 245 16.92 -12.07 5.79
CA LEU A 245 16.06 -13.18 5.43
C LEU A 245 14.58 -12.77 5.36
N TRP A 246 14.13 -11.97 6.31
CA TRP A 246 12.75 -11.47 6.33
C TRP A 246 12.46 -10.57 5.13
N VAL A 247 13.31 -9.59 4.83
CA VAL A 247 13.18 -8.72 3.65
C VAL A 247 13.21 -9.54 2.35
N ALA A 248 14.09 -10.54 2.24
CA ALA A 248 14.11 -11.43 1.08
C ALA A 248 12.78 -12.20 0.93
N ALA A 249 12.21 -12.69 2.03
CA ALA A 249 10.89 -13.33 2.03
C ALA A 249 9.77 -12.35 1.65
N CYS A 250 9.83 -11.10 2.13
CA CYS A 250 8.91 -10.04 1.74
C CYS A 250 8.96 -9.80 0.23
N PHE A 251 10.15 -9.66 -0.36
CA PHE A 251 10.29 -9.52 -1.82
C PHE A 251 9.71 -10.72 -2.57
N ALA A 252 9.95 -11.95 -2.12
CA ALA A 252 9.38 -13.13 -2.74
C ALA A 252 7.84 -13.13 -2.68
N ALA A 253 7.28 -12.89 -1.49
CA ALA A 253 5.84 -12.92 -1.22
C ALA A 253 5.07 -11.78 -1.90
N THR A 254 5.73 -10.67 -2.21
CA THR A 254 5.14 -9.48 -2.83
C THR A 254 5.47 -9.31 -4.31
N SER A 255 6.12 -10.29 -4.93
CA SER A 255 6.48 -10.26 -6.35
C SER A 255 5.29 -9.98 -7.29
N TRP A 256 4.10 -10.49 -6.95
CA TRP A 256 2.86 -10.22 -7.68
C TRP A 256 2.42 -8.76 -7.60
N ALA A 257 2.71 -8.05 -6.51
CA ALA A 257 2.29 -6.67 -6.30
C ALA A 257 3.09 -5.67 -7.13
N ARG A 258 4.29 -6.05 -7.59
CA ARG A 258 5.16 -5.26 -8.50
C ARG A 258 4.82 -5.40 -9.97
N GLN A 259 3.83 -6.23 -10.32
CA GLN A 259 3.36 -6.32 -11.69
C GLN A 259 2.59 -5.04 -12.07
N PRO A 260 2.79 -4.51 -13.28
CA PRO A 260 2.14 -3.28 -13.70
C PRO A 260 0.62 -3.46 -13.69
N ALA A 261 -0.09 -2.50 -13.09
CA ALA A 261 -1.53 -2.38 -13.33
C ALA A 261 -1.73 -2.09 -14.84
N PRO A 262 -2.70 -2.74 -15.52
CA PRO A 262 -2.86 -2.66 -16.97
C PRO A 262 -3.02 -1.23 -17.53
N ASP A 263 -3.40 -0.26 -16.68
CA ASP A 263 -3.64 1.13 -17.05
C ASP A 263 -2.48 2.10 -16.77
N ARG A 264 -1.39 1.69 -16.08
CA ARG A 264 -0.21 2.54 -15.86
C ARG A 264 0.81 2.38 -16.99
N GLN A 265 0.57 3.04 -18.12
CA GLN A 265 1.43 2.98 -19.32
C GLN A 265 2.46 4.12 -19.44
N HIS A 266 2.50 5.05 -18.48
CA HIS A 266 3.40 6.20 -18.52
C HIS A 266 4.37 6.22 -17.35
N ALA A 267 5.49 6.93 -17.53
CA ALA A 267 6.42 7.29 -16.47
C ALA A 267 5.64 8.09 -15.40
N ASP A 268 5.27 7.40 -14.33
CA ASP A 268 4.51 7.93 -13.20
C ASP A 268 5.28 7.55 -11.94
N ILE A 269 5.65 8.56 -11.15
CA ILE A 269 6.33 8.39 -9.88
C ILE A 269 5.83 9.47 -8.93
N ARG A 270 5.62 9.10 -7.67
CA ARG A 270 5.20 10.07 -6.66
C ARG A 270 6.31 11.10 -6.45
N ALA A 271 5.92 12.38 -6.33
CA ALA A 271 6.87 13.48 -6.27
C ALA A 271 7.77 13.43 -5.02
N ASP A 272 7.21 13.00 -3.88
CA ASP A 272 7.93 12.74 -2.63
C ASP A 272 8.99 11.65 -2.79
N VAL A 273 8.68 10.58 -3.52
CA VAL A 273 9.64 9.52 -3.83
C VAL A 273 10.77 10.06 -4.69
N ALA A 274 10.44 10.77 -5.76
CA ALA A 274 11.42 11.34 -6.66
C ALA A 274 12.36 12.32 -5.95
N ASP A 275 11.79 13.24 -5.17
CA ASP A 275 12.54 14.25 -4.42
C ASP A 275 13.47 13.61 -3.38
N ASN A 276 12.94 12.70 -2.55
CA ASN A 276 13.72 12.02 -1.51
C ASN A 276 14.86 11.17 -2.12
N TYR A 277 14.58 10.44 -3.20
CA TYR A 277 15.61 9.67 -3.90
C TYR A 277 16.71 10.57 -4.48
N VAL A 278 16.34 11.66 -5.16
CA VAL A 278 17.30 12.61 -5.76
C VAL A 278 18.18 13.27 -4.69
N GLN A 279 17.56 13.76 -3.61
CA GLN A 279 18.27 14.31 -2.46
C GLN A 279 19.28 13.30 -1.90
N ARG A 280 18.88 12.05 -1.66
CA ARG A 280 19.78 11.01 -1.15
C ARG A 280 20.95 10.76 -2.08
N GLN A 281 20.73 10.70 -3.40
CA GLN A 281 21.81 10.53 -4.37
C GLN A 281 22.76 11.73 -4.40
N ILE A 282 22.25 12.96 -4.25
CA ILE A 282 23.06 14.19 -4.14
C ILE A 282 23.96 14.10 -2.91
N LEU A 283 23.37 13.85 -1.73
CA LEU A 283 24.10 13.80 -0.48
C LEU A 283 25.14 12.67 -0.45
N ARG A 284 24.80 11.51 -1.01
CA ARG A 284 25.74 10.40 -1.19
C ARG A 284 26.93 10.85 -2.03
N ARG A 285 26.68 11.59 -3.11
CA ARG A 285 27.75 12.00 -4.01
C ARG A 285 28.62 13.11 -3.43
N LEU A 286 28.02 14.09 -2.76
CA LEU A 286 28.77 15.13 -2.04
C LEU A 286 29.66 14.52 -0.95
N SER A 287 29.17 13.50 -0.23
CA SER A 287 29.96 12.80 0.78
C SER A 287 31.17 12.05 0.19
N ALA A 288 31.04 11.55 -1.05
CA ALA A 288 32.12 10.82 -1.73
C ALA A 288 33.11 11.74 -2.47
N GLU A 289 32.66 12.92 -2.92
CA GLU A 289 33.44 13.87 -3.70
C GLU A 289 33.28 15.30 -3.10
N PRO A 290 34.06 15.69 -2.08
CA PRO A 290 33.90 16.97 -1.36
C PRO A 290 33.98 18.22 -2.28
N ASP A 291 34.84 18.18 -3.29
CA ASP A 291 35.02 19.31 -4.24
C ASP A 291 34.05 19.29 -5.42
N LEU A 292 33.09 18.36 -5.45
CA LEU A 292 32.19 18.15 -6.60
C LEU A 292 31.37 19.40 -6.91
N LEU A 293 30.87 20.07 -5.89
CA LEU A 293 29.94 21.19 -6.08
C LEU A 293 30.62 22.36 -6.76
N VAL A 294 31.82 22.73 -6.30
CA VAL A 294 32.66 23.78 -6.91
C VAL A 294 33.02 23.44 -8.35
N ARG A 295 33.42 22.19 -8.61
CA ARG A 295 33.72 21.71 -9.98
C ARG A 295 32.49 21.75 -10.88
N SER A 296 31.31 21.42 -10.35
CA SER A 296 30.06 21.40 -11.11
C SER A 296 29.54 22.80 -11.42
N ALA A 297 29.67 23.73 -10.46
CA ALA A 297 29.38 25.15 -10.66
C ALA A 297 30.30 25.77 -11.71
N ALA A 298 31.61 25.46 -11.67
CA ALA A 298 32.54 25.90 -12.70
C ALA A 298 32.19 25.31 -14.09
N ALA A 299 31.83 24.02 -14.15
CA ALA A 299 31.40 23.39 -15.39
C ALA A 299 30.14 24.04 -15.97
N LEU A 300 29.17 24.39 -15.12
CA LEU A 300 27.94 25.09 -15.53
C LEU A 300 28.24 26.42 -16.22
N ARG A 301 29.14 27.23 -15.67
CA ARG A 301 29.50 28.55 -16.20
C ARG A 301 30.19 28.51 -17.56
N VAL A 302 30.72 27.34 -17.95
CA VAL A 302 31.35 27.12 -19.27
C VAL A 302 30.34 26.61 -20.31
N VAL A 303 29.15 26.17 -19.90
CA VAL A 303 28.10 25.73 -20.82
C VAL A 303 27.61 26.92 -21.63
N SER A 304 27.78 26.86 -22.95
CA SER A 304 27.47 27.96 -23.87
C SER A 304 25.98 28.21 -24.10
N HIS A 305 25.11 27.25 -23.77
CA HIS A 305 23.66 27.36 -23.90
C HIS A 305 22.94 26.68 -22.74
N LEU A 306 22.49 27.48 -21.78
CA LEU A 306 21.46 27.09 -20.83
C LEU A 306 20.09 27.48 -21.39
N GLU A 307 19.06 26.70 -21.07
CA GLU A 307 17.68 27.10 -21.33
C GLU A 307 17.41 28.45 -20.65
N PRO A 308 16.71 29.40 -21.30
CA PRO A 308 16.53 30.76 -20.78
C PRO A 308 15.96 30.79 -19.36
N ASP A 309 14.92 30.00 -19.09
CA ASP A 309 14.27 29.94 -17.78
C ASP A 309 15.23 29.47 -16.67
N MET A 310 16.12 28.53 -17.00
CA MET A 310 17.13 28.02 -16.07
C MET A 310 18.26 29.04 -15.84
N ALA A 311 18.61 29.82 -16.87
CA ALA A 311 19.61 30.87 -16.75
C ALA A 311 19.12 32.03 -15.88
N ASP A 312 17.84 32.41 -16.04
CA ASP A 312 17.20 33.44 -15.22
C ASP A 312 17.11 32.99 -13.76
N GLU A 313 16.65 31.76 -13.50
CA GLU A 313 16.59 31.18 -12.15
C GLU A 313 17.97 31.10 -11.50
N LEU A 314 18.99 30.67 -12.25
CA LEU A 314 20.37 30.63 -11.74
C LEU A 314 20.88 32.02 -11.39
N SER A 315 20.61 33.03 -12.23
CA SER A 315 21.05 34.40 -11.98
C SER A 315 20.34 35.02 -10.77
N GLU A 316 19.10 34.65 -10.50
CA GLU A 316 18.35 35.09 -9.31
C GLU A 316 18.98 34.48 -8.05
N LEU A 317 19.21 33.17 -8.04
CA LEU A 317 19.78 32.45 -6.89
C LEU A 317 21.25 32.82 -6.62
N GLU A 318 22.09 32.96 -7.66
CA GLU A 318 23.48 33.40 -7.50
C GLU A 318 23.61 34.89 -7.13
N GLY A 319 22.53 35.67 -7.25
CA GLY A 319 22.48 37.07 -6.85
C GLY A 319 22.45 37.28 -5.34
N ASP A 320 22.08 36.25 -4.57
CA ASP A 320 22.06 36.25 -3.11
C ASP A 320 23.30 35.54 -2.56
N ALA A 321 24.16 36.30 -1.88
CA ALA A 321 25.42 35.77 -1.35
C ALA A 321 25.20 34.74 -0.24
N ASP A 322 24.15 34.90 0.57
CA ASP A 322 23.85 34.00 1.67
C ASP A 322 23.39 32.63 1.13
N VAL A 323 22.58 32.63 0.06
CA VAL A 323 22.14 31.41 -0.64
C VAL A 323 23.33 30.67 -1.26
N VAL A 324 24.29 31.39 -1.84
CA VAL A 324 25.49 30.78 -2.44
C VAL A 324 26.40 30.18 -1.37
N GLU A 325 26.63 30.89 -0.27
CA GLU A 325 27.44 30.39 0.85
C GLU A 325 26.82 29.13 1.45
N GLU A 326 25.52 29.18 1.76
CA GLU A 326 24.76 28.05 2.29
C GLU A 326 24.78 26.84 1.34
N ALA A 327 24.61 27.07 0.02
CA ALA A 327 24.67 26.01 -0.98
C ALA A 327 26.05 25.33 -1.03
N LEU A 328 27.14 26.10 -0.90
CA LEU A 328 28.50 25.57 -0.94
C LEU A 328 28.86 24.72 0.30
N GLU A 329 28.17 24.91 1.42
CA GLU A 329 28.29 24.13 2.64
C GLU A 329 27.39 22.89 2.69
N ALA A 330 26.71 22.57 1.58
CA ALA A 330 25.80 21.43 1.50
C ALA A 330 26.48 20.10 1.84
N SER A 331 25.95 19.43 2.87
CA SER A 331 26.41 18.15 3.36
C SER A 331 25.24 17.35 3.94
N ARG A 332 25.47 16.08 4.33
CA ARG A 332 24.45 15.29 5.03
C ARG A 332 23.96 15.96 6.33
N GLU A 333 24.83 16.71 6.99
CA GLU A 333 24.56 17.33 8.30
C GLU A 333 23.80 18.65 8.15
N THR A 334 24.09 19.43 7.10
CA THR A 334 23.52 20.76 6.88
C THR A 334 22.21 20.72 6.09
N TRP A 335 21.98 19.67 5.28
CA TRP A 335 20.89 19.65 4.31
C TRP A 335 19.49 19.81 4.91
N SER A 336 19.18 19.27 6.09
CA SER A 336 17.83 19.41 6.67
C SER A 336 17.47 20.87 6.90
N ASP A 337 18.46 21.65 7.35
CA ASP A 337 18.27 23.01 7.85
C ASP A 337 18.46 24.07 6.76
N MET A 338 18.96 23.65 5.59
CA MET A 338 19.18 24.53 4.45
C MET A 338 17.88 25.14 3.90
N SER A 339 17.96 26.39 3.44
CA SER A 339 16.89 27.07 2.70
C SER A 339 16.49 26.32 1.42
N PHE A 340 15.27 26.58 0.95
CA PHE A 340 14.77 25.99 -0.28
C PHE A 340 15.61 26.47 -1.49
N GLU A 341 15.97 27.75 -1.47
CA GLU A 341 16.78 28.44 -2.47
C GLU A 341 18.18 27.81 -2.57
N ALA A 342 18.84 27.55 -1.43
CA ALA A 342 20.16 26.90 -1.41
C ALA A 342 20.08 25.45 -1.90
N LYS A 343 19.08 24.66 -1.47
CA LYS A 343 18.84 23.30 -1.99
C LYS A 343 18.63 23.31 -3.50
N ARG A 344 17.83 24.27 -3.99
CA ARG A 344 17.57 24.45 -5.42
C ARG A 344 18.85 24.78 -6.19
N LEU A 345 19.68 25.67 -5.65
CA LEU A 345 20.97 26.02 -6.25
C LEU A 345 21.92 24.80 -6.31
N VAL A 346 21.99 23.97 -5.26
CA VAL A 346 22.78 22.73 -5.27
C VAL A 346 22.32 21.77 -6.36
N ILE A 347 21.00 21.55 -6.48
CA ILE A 347 20.42 20.72 -7.55
C ILE A 347 20.81 21.29 -8.92
N LEU A 348 20.62 22.60 -9.12
CA LEU A 348 20.97 23.27 -10.35
C LEU A 348 22.46 23.15 -10.67
N TYR A 349 23.38 23.13 -9.69
CA TYR A 349 24.81 22.92 -9.95
C TYR A 349 25.15 21.49 -10.32
N LEU A 350 24.57 20.50 -9.63
CA LEU A 350 25.00 19.10 -9.74
C LEU A 350 24.29 18.32 -10.85
N VAL A 351 23.02 18.63 -11.12
CA VAL A 351 22.15 17.82 -11.97
C VAL A 351 22.05 18.45 -13.36
N ASP A 352 22.35 17.67 -14.40
CA ASP A 352 22.12 18.05 -15.80
C ASP A 352 20.65 17.80 -16.19
N ARG A 353 20.16 16.60 -15.88
CA ARG A 353 18.77 16.19 -16.12
C ARG A 353 18.41 14.98 -15.30
N ILE A 354 17.11 14.80 -15.06
CA ILE A 354 16.53 13.61 -14.45
C ILE A 354 15.63 12.95 -15.49
N VAL A 355 15.81 11.65 -15.70
CA VAL A 355 14.98 10.85 -16.61
C VAL A 355 14.17 9.86 -15.79
N ILE A 356 12.84 9.93 -15.94
CA ILE A 356 11.91 8.99 -15.30
C ILE A 356 11.64 7.82 -16.25
N GLY A 357 11.94 6.61 -15.79
CA GLY A 357 11.72 5.33 -16.45
C GLY A 357 10.30 4.77 -16.23
N ALA A 358 10.14 3.47 -16.46
CA ALA A 358 8.84 2.83 -16.27
C ALA A 358 8.52 2.65 -14.77
N PRO A 359 7.23 2.71 -14.35
CA PRO A 359 6.84 2.52 -12.96
C PRO A 359 7.31 1.20 -12.34
N THR A 360 7.45 0.16 -13.16
CA THR A 360 7.90 -1.17 -12.74
C THR A 360 9.40 -1.35 -12.72
N ASP A 361 10.15 -0.36 -13.19
CA ASP A 361 11.61 -0.40 -13.09
C ASP A 361 12.00 -0.27 -11.60
N PRO A 362 13.07 -0.95 -11.16
CA PRO A 362 13.66 -0.66 -9.85
C PRO A 362 14.00 0.83 -9.72
N ILE A 363 13.99 1.37 -8.51
CA ILE A 363 14.10 2.82 -8.27
C ILE A 363 15.34 3.46 -8.92
N ASP A 364 16.46 2.74 -9.00
CA ASP A 364 17.71 3.21 -9.60
C ASP A 364 17.68 3.28 -11.15
N ARG A 365 16.76 2.54 -11.76
CA ARG A 365 16.48 2.57 -13.20
C ARG A 365 15.29 3.48 -13.52
N GLN A 366 14.35 3.57 -12.59
CA GLN A 366 13.20 4.45 -12.69
C GLN A 366 13.59 5.91 -12.54
N ILE A 367 14.52 6.27 -11.66
CA ILE A 367 15.05 7.64 -11.57
C ILE A 367 16.53 7.63 -11.96
N ARG A 368 16.81 8.07 -13.19
CA ARG A 368 18.19 8.23 -13.66
C ARG A 368 18.61 9.68 -13.62
N ILE A 369 19.57 9.97 -12.74
CA ILE A 369 20.19 11.29 -12.61
C ILE A 369 21.39 11.34 -13.55
N THR A 370 21.32 12.19 -14.57
CA THR A 370 22.49 12.60 -15.32
C THR A 370 23.13 13.73 -14.58
N TRP A 371 24.35 13.50 -14.11
CA TRP A 371 25.12 14.50 -13.41
C TRP A 371 25.87 15.40 -14.37
N ARG A 372 26.00 16.68 -14.01
CA ARG A 372 26.72 17.65 -14.83
C ARG A 372 28.19 17.31 -14.98
N VAL A 373 28.83 16.92 -13.88
CA VAL A 373 30.17 16.37 -13.89
C VAL A 373 30.06 14.85 -13.74
N PRO A 374 30.53 14.04 -14.71
CA PRO A 374 30.51 12.58 -14.59
C PRO A 374 31.27 12.09 -13.36
N ARG A 375 30.90 10.92 -12.81
CA ARG A 375 31.69 10.28 -11.76
C ARG A 375 33.07 9.94 -12.32
N GLN A 376 34.11 10.22 -11.55
CA GLN A 376 35.44 9.71 -11.89
C GLN A 376 35.41 8.19 -11.75
N PRO A 377 36.01 7.42 -12.68
CA PRO A 377 36.17 5.99 -12.47
C PRO A 377 37.01 5.78 -11.21
N SER A 378 36.50 4.98 -10.29
CA SER A 378 37.23 4.51 -9.10
C SER A 378 38.57 3.93 -9.54
N ALA A 379 39.66 4.46 -9.00
CA ALA A 379 41.02 3.97 -9.23
C ALA A 379 41.23 2.55 -8.68
#